data_AF-C1D1K0-F1
#
_entry.id   AF-C1D1K0-F1
#
_cell.length_a   1.000
_cell.length_b   1.000
_cell.length_c   1.000
_cell.angle_alpha   90.00
_cell.angle_beta   90.00
_cell.angle_gamma   90.00
#
_symmetry.space_group_name_H-M   'P 1'
#
loop_
_entity.id
_entity.type
_entity.pdbx_description
1 polymer ?
#
loop_
_entity_poly.entity_id
_entity_poly.type
_entity_poly.pdbx_seq_one_letter_code
_entity_poly.pdbx_strand_id
1 'polypeptide(L)'
;MNAPENQITLNADQWEKLLAGLYERDDRLELREAGQTYPNHEAVDAYVLSGHAEALRSADVDGDIWETLEDLDETAADEEEAWAKICAFYLERGCVLVRVSGMEEPEEWILTAELARRLGLI
;
A
#
# COMPACT_ATOMS: atom_id res chain seq x y z
N MET A 1 9.19 -11.59 20.10
CA MET A 1 8.76 -12.19 18.83
C MET A 1 7.26 -12.00 18.76
N ASN A 2 6.81 -10.88 18.21
CA ASN A 2 5.38 -10.60 18.03
C ASN A 2 4.97 -11.09 16.63
N ALA A 3 3.79 -11.68 16.56
CA ALA A 3 3.17 -12.23 15.35
C ALA A 3 2.81 -11.11 14.34
N PRO A 4 2.49 -11.43 13.07
CA PRO A 4 2.38 -10.49 11.94
C PRO A 4 1.09 -9.67 11.95
N GLU A 5 0.80 -8.96 13.05
CA GLU A 5 -0.48 -8.26 13.27
C GLU A 5 -0.74 -7.10 12.28
N ASN A 6 0.28 -6.69 11.53
CA ASN A 6 0.20 -5.60 10.56
C ASN A 6 0.30 -6.08 9.10
N GLN A 7 -0.13 -7.30 8.80
CA GLN A 7 -0.20 -7.80 7.42
C GLN A 7 -1.63 -8.16 7.03
N ILE A 8 -2.06 -7.70 5.87
CA ILE A 8 -3.38 -7.94 5.31
C ILE A 8 -3.21 -8.58 3.95
N THR A 9 -4.04 -9.58 3.66
CA THR A 9 -4.12 -10.17 2.32
C THR A 9 -5.49 -9.91 1.74
N LEU A 10 -5.51 -9.22 0.60
CA LEU A 10 -6.66 -9.04 -0.26
C LEU A 10 -6.53 -10.01 -1.45
N ASN A 11 -7.64 -10.38 -2.06
CA ASN A 11 -7.63 -10.92 -3.42
C ASN A 11 -7.84 -9.78 -4.44
N ALA A 12 -7.68 -10.09 -5.74
CA ALA A 12 -7.86 -9.12 -6.82
C ALA A 12 -9.22 -8.37 -6.73
N ASP A 13 -10.34 -9.09 -6.55
CA ASP A 13 -11.67 -8.46 -6.43
C ASP A 13 -11.78 -7.49 -5.24
N GLN A 14 -11.15 -7.83 -4.11
CA GLN A 14 -11.14 -6.98 -2.91
C GLN A 14 -10.27 -5.75 -3.12
N TRP A 15 -9.14 -5.91 -3.83
CA TRP A 15 -8.26 -4.82 -4.22
C TRP A 15 -8.95 -3.84 -5.17
N GLU A 16 -9.59 -4.34 -6.23
CA GLU A 16 -10.36 -3.51 -7.16
C GLU A 16 -11.49 -2.76 -6.45
N LYS A 17 -12.20 -3.43 -5.53
CA LYS A 17 -13.26 -2.79 -4.73
C LYS A 17 -12.72 -1.72 -3.79
N LEU A 18 -11.55 -1.93 -3.20
CA LEU A 18 -10.88 -0.93 -2.39
C LEU A 18 -10.61 0.31 -3.25
N LEU A 19 -9.88 0.17 -4.35
CA LEU A 19 -9.53 1.27 -5.25
C LEU A 19 -10.76 2.01 -5.78
N ALA A 20 -11.78 1.28 -6.25
CA ALA A 20 -13.03 1.87 -6.73
C ALA A 20 -13.81 2.63 -5.63
N GLY A 21 -13.59 2.26 -4.37
CA GLY A 21 -14.16 2.91 -3.20
C GLY A 21 -13.39 4.15 -2.75
N LEU A 22 -12.19 4.40 -3.27
CA LEU A 22 -11.38 5.54 -2.87
C LEU A 22 -11.84 6.85 -3.54
N TYR A 23 -11.56 7.94 -2.85
CA TYR A 23 -11.54 9.28 -3.41
C TYR A 23 -10.46 10.10 -2.73
N GLU A 24 -9.91 11.09 -3.45
CA GLU A 24 -8.96 12.03 -2.88
C GLU A 24 -9.68 13.35 -2.55
N ARG A 25 -9.35 13.91 -1.38
CA ARG A 25 -9.81 15.23 -0.94
C ARG A 25 -8.75 15.89 -0.08
N ASP A 26 -8.41 17.13 -0.40
CA ASP A 26 -7.46 17.94 0.37
C ASP A 26 -6.12 17.19 0.60
N ASP A 27 -5.58 16.58 -0.46
CA ASP A 27 -4.35 15.74 -0.46
C ASP A 27 -4.43 14.51 0.47
N ARG A 28 -5.63 13.98 0.68
CA ARG A 28 -5.88 12.78 1.52
C ARG A 28 -6.75 11.77 0.80
N LEU A 29 -6.35 10.51 0.90
CA LEU A 29 -7.19 9.38 0.51
C LEU A 29 -8.21 9.03 1.58
N GLU A 30 -9.46 8.87 1.15
CA GLU A 30 -10.61 8.50 1.97
C GLU A 30 -11.50 7.48 1.25
N LEU A 31 -12.37 6.78 2.00
CA LEU A 31 -13.37 5.88 1.46
C LEU A 31 -14.71 6.58 1.22
N ARG A 32 -15.31 6.33 0.05
CA ARG A 32 -16.65 6.82 -0.26
C ARG A 32 -17.68 6.20 0.69
N GLU A 33 -18.49 7.05 1.29
CA GLU A 33 -19.63 6.71 2.14
C GLU A 33 -20.93 6.74 1.34
N ALA A 34 -21.84 5.82 1.67
CA ALA A 34 -23.15 5.77 1.04
C ALA A 34 -23.98 7.02 1.37
N GLY A 35 -24.53 7.67 0.33
CA GLY A 35 -25.41 8.83 0.47
C GLY A 35 -24.71 10.19 0.50
N GLN A 36 -23.39 10.23 0.37
CA GLN A 36 -22.64 11.48 0.20
C GLN A 36 -22.44 11.84 -1.27
N THR A 37 -22.29 13.14 -1.54
CA THR A 37 -21.95 13.66 -2.87
C THR A 37 -20.46 13.91 -2.94
N TYR A 38 -19.78 13.19 -3.82
CA TYR A 38 -18.37 13.40 -4.12
C TYR A 38 -18.26 14.21 -5.40
N PRO A 39 -17.35 15.19 -5.47
CA PRO A 39 -17.13 15.88 -6.72
C PRO A 39 -16.61 14.92 -7.80
N ASN A 40 -16.90 15.23 -9.07
CA ASN A 40 -16.36 14.53 -10.22
C ASN A 40 -14.88 14.87 -10.38
N HIS A 41 -14.03 14.34 -9.50
CA HIS A 41 -12.57 14.47 -9.59
C HIS A 41 -11.95 13.07 -9.65
N GLU A 42 -10.74 13.01 -10.21
CA GLU A 42 -10.01 11.84 -10.73
C GLU A 42 -10.34 10.50 -10.06
N ALA A 43 -10.51 9.47 -10.89
CA ALA A 43 -10.57 8.11 -10.39
C ALA A 43 -9.28 7.85 -9.60
N VAL A 44 -9.41 7.50 -8.32
CA VAL A 44 -8.26 7.04 -7.55
C VAL A 44 -7.92 5.65 -8.05
N ASP A 45 -6.80 5.55 -8.74
CA ASP A 45 -6.21 4.31 -9.19
C ASP A 45 -4.96 3.98 -8.33
N ALA A 46 -4.25 2.91 -8.71
CA ALA A 46 -3.03 2.50 -8.02
C ALA A 46 -1.94 3.59 -8.06
N TYR A 47 -1.90 4.41 -9.11
CA TYR A 47 -0.94 5.50 -9.22
C TYR A 47 -1.24 6.63 -8.23
N VAL A 48 -2.51 6.96 -8.02
CA VAL A 48 -2.87 7.92 -6.95
C VAL A 48 -2.56 7.32 -5.57
N LEU A 49 -2.85 6.03 -5.35
CA LEU A 49 -2.53 5.37 -4.08
C LEU A 49 -1.02 5.37 -3.76
N SER A 50 -0.15 5.24 -4.77
CA SER A 50 1.29 5.22 -4.55
C SER A 50 1.85 6.50 -3.97
N GLY A 51 1.24 7.65 -4.27
CA GLY A 51 1.60 8.93 -3.63
C GLY A 51 1.38 8.97 -2.11
N HIS A 52 0.64 8.01 -1.55
CA HIS A 52 0.36 7.90 -0.12
C HIS A 52 0.97 6.65 0.53
N ALA A 53 1.59 5.76 -0.25
CA ALA A 53 2.28 4.58 0.26
C ALA A 53 3.68 4.95 0.74
N GLU A 54 4.16 4.26 1.78
CA GLU A 54 5.52 4.44 2.28
C GLU A 54 6.55 3.69 1.41
N ALA A 55 6.13 2.57 0.83
CA ALA A 55 6.86 1.81 -0.17
C ALA A 55 5.89 0.82 -0.84
N LEU A 56 6.22 0.38 -2.04
CA LEU A 56 5.41 -0.59 -2.78
C LEU A 56 6.27 -1.49 -3.66
N ARG A 57 5.73 -2.67 -3.95
CA ARG A 57 6.21 -3.60 -4.97
C ARG A 57 5.01 -3.98 -5.82
N SER A 58 4.86 -3.32 -6.95
CA SER A 58 3.73 -3.46 -7.87
C SER A 58 4.24 -3.70 -9.28
N ALA A 59 3.42 -4.40 -10.08
CA ALA A 59 3.67 -4.53 -11.51
C ALA A 59 3.23 -3.30 -12.31
N ASP A 60 2.22 -2.58 -11.80
CA ASP A 60 1.59 -1.47 -12.49
C ASP A 60 2.22 -0.12 -12.11
N VAL A 61 2.82 -0.04 -10.91
CA VAL A 61 3.45 1.18 -10.40
C VAL A 61 4.91 0.90 -10.03
N ASP A 62 5.80 1.74 -10.55
CA ASP A 62 7.23 1.67 -10.22
C ASP A 62 7.47 2.29 -8.84
N GLY A 63 7.83 1.44 -7.87
CA GLY A 63 8.04 1.80 -6.48
C GLY A 63 9.50 2.04 -6.08
N ASP A 64 10.43 2.03 -7.03
CA ASP A 64 11.89 2.02 -6.85
C ASP A 64 12.37 1.40 -5.52
N ILE A 65 12.36 0.07 -5.49
CA ILE A 65 12.78 -0.73 -4.33
C ILE A 65 14.23 -0.44 -3.94
N TRP A 66 15.09 -0.14 -4.91
CA TRP A 66 16.52 0.06 -4.64
C TRP A 66 16.79 1.44 -4.06
N GLU A 67 16.18 2.50 -4.61
CA GLU A 67 16.25 3.84 -4.01
C GLU A 67 15.68 3.83 -2.59
N THR A 68 14.53 3.16 -2.39
CA THR A 68 13.96 3.00 -1.05
C THR A 68 14.93 2.28 -0.11
N LEU A 69 15.58 1.19 -0.55
CA LEU A 69 16.54 0.45 0.29
C LEU A 69 17.77 1.30 0.65
N GLU A 70 18.26 2.10 -0.30
CA GLU A 70 19.38 3.02 -0.09
C GLU A 70 19.03 4.11 0.96
N ASP A 71 17.82 4.66 0.92
CA ASP A 71 17.33 5.62 1.92
C ASP A 71 17.27 5.02 3.34
N LEU A 72 17.11 3.69 3.44
CA LEU A 72 17.15 2.96 4.71
C LEU A 72 18.59 2.66 5.21
N ASP A 73 19.63 3.04 4.45
CA ASP A 73 21.04 2.71 4.70
C ASP A 73 21.27 1.18 4.77
N GLU A 74 20.53 0.43 3.95
CA GLU A 74 20.57 -1.03 3.86
C GLU A 74 21.11 -1.50 2.50
N THR A 75 21.49 -2.78 2.43
CA THR A 75 21.95 -3.43 1.20
C THR A 75 21.32 -4.81 1.06
N ALA A 76 21.16 -5.30 -0.16
CA ALA A 76 20.58 -6.61 -0.42
C ALA A 76 21.24 -7.27 -1.64
N ALA A 77 21.24 -8.61 -1.68
CA ALA A 77 21.79 -9.36 -2.80
C ALA A 77 20.83 -9.39 -4.01
N ASP A 78 19.54 -9.30 -3.75
CA ASP A 78 18.47 -9.33 -4.75
C ASP A 78 17.24 -8.54 -4.28
N GLU A 79 16.26 -8.41 -5.18
CA GLU A 79 15.03 -7.65 -4.94
C GLU A 79 14.14 -8.28 -3.85
N GLU A 80 14.18 -9.62 -3.72
CA GLU A 80 13.40 -10.33 -2.70
C GLU A 80 13.92 -10.00 -1.29
N GLU A 81 15.25 -10.04 -1.11
CA GLU A 81 15.90 -9.60 0.12
C GLU A 81 15.68 -8.10 0.37
N ALA A 82 15.81 -7.25 -0.65
CA ALA A 82 15.57 -5.82 -0.54
C ALA A 82 14.15 -5.53 -0.02
N TRP A 83 13.15 -6.15 -0.65
CA TRP A 83 11.75 -6.00 -0.27
C TRP A 83 11.47 -6.52 1.14
N ALA A 84 12.06 -7.66 1.52
CA ALA A 84 11.92 -8.21 2.87
C ALA A 84 12.47 -7.26 3.94
N LYS A 85 13.60 -6.58 3.66
CA LYS A 85 14.20 -5.59 4.56
C LYS A 85 13.34 -4.33 4.68
N ILE A 86 12.84 -3.81 3.56
CA ILE A 86 11.91 -2.67 3.53
C ILE A 86 10.65 -3.00 4.35
N CYS A 87 10.05 -4.17 4.11
CA CYS A 87 8.90 -4.64 4.90
C CYS A 87 9.21 -4.67 6.39
N ALA A 88 10.32 -5.30 6.80
CA ALA A 88 10.69 -5.38 8.20
C ALA A 88 10.85 -3.99 8.84
N PHE A 89 11.55 -3.07 8.16
CA PHE A 89 11.76 -1.71 8.63
C PHE A 89 10.45 -0.98 8.93
N TYR A 90 9.50 -0.99 8.00
CA TYR A 90 8.23 -0.26 8.17
C TYR A 90 7.25 -0.97 9.11
N LEU A 91 7.18 -2.30 9.07
CA LEU A 91 6.32 -3.07 9.97
C LEU A 91 6.73 -2.90 11.44
N GLU A 92 8.03 -2.84 11.74
CA GLU A 92 8.54 -2.53 13.10
C GLU A 92 8.11 -1.15 13.61
N ARG A 93 7.83 -0.22 12.69
CA ARG A 93 7.36 1.14 12.98
C ARG A 93 5.84 1.26 13.04
N GLY A 94 5.13 0.13 12.91
CA GLY A 94 3.68 0.07 13.00
C GLY A 94 2.97 0.34 11.68
N CYS A 95 3.66 0.37 10.54
CA CYS A 95 3.02 0.38 9.22
C CYS A 95 2.35 -0.97 8.95
N VAL A 96 1.47 -0.98 7.96
CA VAL A 96 0.68 -2.13 7.52
C VAL A 96 1.09 -2.53 6.11
N LEU A 97 1.40 -3.81 5.93
CA LEU A 97 1.66 -4.40 4.62
C LEU A 97 0.36 -4.98 4.07
N VAL A 98 -0.09 -4.48 2.92
CA VAL A 98 -1.22 -5.01 2.16
C VAL A 98 -0.66 -5.83 0.99
N ARG A 99 -1.06 -7.10 0.90
CA ARG A 99 -0.69 -8.00 -0.20
C ARG A 99 -1.92 -8.35 -1.02
N VAL A 100 -1.82 -8.29 -2.34
CA VAL A 100 -2.86 -8.75 -3.24
C VAL A 100 -2.49 -10.13 -3.78
N SER A 101 -3.29 -11.12 -3.42
CA SER A 101 -3.15 -12.51 -3.85
C SER A 101 -3.88 -12.77 -5.17
N GLY A 102 -3.36 -13.73 -5.94
CA GLY A 102 -3.96 -14.14 -7.21
C GLY A 102 -3.56 -13.28 -8.41
N MET A 103 -2.56 -12.41 -8.24
CA MET A 103 -1.95 -11.63 -9.32
C MET A 103 -0.83 -12.45 -10.00
N GLU A 104 -0.53 -12.16 -11.26
CA GLU A 104 0.59 -12.80 -11.99
C GLU A 104 1.95 -12.32 -11.47
N GLU A 105 2.02 -11.06 -11.07
CA GLU A 105 3.19 -10.39 -10.51
C GLU A 105 2.90 -9.95 -9.06
N PRO A 106 3.94 -9.72 -8.23
CA PRO A 106 3.76 -9.24 -6.88
C PRO A 106 3.03 -7.89 -6.82
N GLU A 107 2.13 -7.76 -5.86
CA GLU A 107 1.35 -6.55 -5.63
C GLU A 107 1.25 -6.33 -4.11
N GLU A 108 2.21 -5.57 -3.59
CA GLU A 108 2.41 -5.36 -2.16
C GLU A 108 2.61 -3.87 -1.84
N TRP A 109 1.89 -3.38 -0.83
CA TRP A 109 1.84 -1.96 -0.47
C TRP A 109 2.07 -1.78 1.01
N ILE A 110 2.97 -0.87 1.38
CA ILE A 110 3.19 -0.47 2.77
C ILE A 110 2.46 0.84 3.02
N LEU A 111 1.49 0.82 3.92
CA LEU A 111 0.69 1.98 4.32
C LEU A 111 0.95 2.32 5.78
N THR A 112 0.87 3.59 6.15
CA THR A 112 0.84 3.96 7.58
C THR A 112 -0.40 3.33 8.26
N ALA A 113 -0.31 3.06 9.57
CA ALA A 113 -1.47 2.59 10.32
C ALA A 113 -2.66 3.57 10.30
N GLU A 114 -2.40 4.88 10.20
CA GLU A 114 -3.47 5.88 10.07
C GLU A 114 -4.21 5.72 8.75
N LEU A 115 -3.48 5.62 7.64
CA LEU A 115 -4.07 5.42 6.33
C LEU A 115 -4.82 4.08 6.28
N ALA A 116 -4.20 2.99 6.73
CA ALA A 116 -4.84 1.67 6.75
C ALA A 116 -6.18 1.68 7.53
N ARG A 117 -6.25 2.33 8.70
CA ARG A 117 -7.52 2.50 9.45
C ARG A 117 -8.54 3.32 8.69
N ARG A 118 -8.11 4.43 8.07
CA ARG A 118 -9.00 5.29 7.27
C ARG A 118 -9.58 4.55 6.07
N LEU A 119 -8.79 3.65 5.49
CA LEU A 119 -9.21 2.78 4.38
C LEU A 119 -9.97 1.53 4.86
N GLY A 120 -10.28 1.40 6.16
CA GLY A 120 -11.05 0.29 6.70
C GLY A 120 -10.34 -1.07 6.61
N LEU A 121 -9.01 -1.07 6.53
CA LEU A 121 -8.19 -2.27 6.39
C LEU A 121 -7.86 -2.92 7.75
N ILE A 122 -7.79 -2.12 8.83
CA ILE A 122 -7.60 -2.55 10.23
C ILE A 122 -8.53 -1.83 11.20
#